data_AF-A0A5C3NZ99-F1
#
_entry.id   AF-A0A5C3NZ99-F1
#
_cell.length_a   1.000
_cell.length_b   1.000
_cell.length_c   1.000
_cell.angle_alpha   90.00
_cell.angle_beta   90.00
_cell.angle_gamma   90.00
#
_symmetry.space_group_name_H-M   'P 1'
#
loop_
_entity.id
_entity.type
_entity.pdbx_description
1 polymer ?
#
loop_
_entity_poly.entity_id
_entity_poly.type
_entity_poly.pdbx_seq_one_letter_code
_entity_poly.pdbx_strand_id
1 'polypeptide(L)' 'MLRSTLDDLLNSIYGDIDPYSPPPPPDYFLNRMILSARNEDVDDINQRILDRLPGTESVFHSVDSVI' A
#
# COMPACT_ATOMS: atom_id res chain seq x y z
N MET A 1 27.82 -4.39 1.84
CA MET A 1 26.47 -4.65 2.38
C MET A 1 25.48 -4.13 1.37
N LEU A 2 24.60 -4.98 0.84
CA LEU A 2 23.52 -4.52 -0.04
C LEU A 2 22.52 -3.74 0.82
N ARG A 3 22.36 -2.45 0.52
CA ARG A 3 21.33 -1.61 1.14
C ARG A 3 20.01 -1.99 0.46
N SER A 4 19.15 -2.72 1.14
CA SER A 4 17.78 -2.98 0.66
C SER A 4 17.05 -1.65 0.53
N THR A 5 16.46 -1.42 -0.64
CA THR A 5 15.63 -0.25 -0.92
C THR A 5 14.21 -0.48 -0.39
N LEU A 6 13.41 0.58 -0.37
CA LEU A 6 11.98 0.44 -0.08
C LEU A 6 11.30 -0.47 -1.12
N ASP A 7 11.67 -0.36 -2.40
CA ASP A 7 11.09 -1.19 -3.46
C ASP A 7 11.41 -2.68 -3.27
N ASP A 8 12.61 -3.01 -2.77
CA ASP A 8 12.96 -4.40 -2.42
C ASP A 8 12.05 -4.95 -1.31
N LEU A 9 11.77 -4.14 -0.28
CA LEU A 9 10.84 -4.48 0.79
C LEU A 9 9.42 -4.70 0.23
N LEU A 10 8.90 -3.75 -0.55
CA LEU A 10 7.56 -3.85 -1.13
C LEU A 10 7.44 -5.08 -2.03
N ASN A 11 8.46 -5.39 -2.83
CA ASN A 11 8.47 -6.57 -3.69
C ASN A 11 8.55 -7.87 -2.88
N SER A 12 9.25 -7.89 -1.75
CA SER A 12 9.31 -9.07 -0.88
C SER A 12 7.98 -9.38 -0.17
N ILE A 13 7.18 -8.35 0.15
CA ILE A 13 5.94 -8.51 0.90
C ILE A 13 4.73 -8.61 -0.03
N TYR A 14 4.71 -7.83 -1.12
CA TYR A 14 3.56 -7.65 -2.01
C TYR A 14 3.87 -7.92 -3.49
N GLY A 15 5.00 -8.59 -3.80
CA GLY A 15 5.41 -8.86 -5.18
C GLY A 15 4.47 -9.79 -5.96
N ASP A 16 3.53 -10.43 -5.29
CA ASP A 16 2.46 -11.25 -5.86
C ASP A 16 1.20 -10.45 -6.22
N ILE A 17 1.15 -9.14 -5.94
CA ILE A 17 0.11 -8.25 -6.48
C ILE A 17 0.41 -7.96 -7.95
N ASP A 18 -0.49 -8.38 -8.82
CA ASP A 18 -0.41 -8.22 -10.27
C ASP A 18 -1.65 -7.50 -10.80
N PRO A 19 -1.51 -6.45 -11.64
CA PRO A 19 -2.63 -5.69 -12.19
C PRO A 19 -3.57 -6.51 -13.10
N TYR A 20 -3.16 -7.69 -13.55
CA TYR A 20 -3.99 -8.58 -14.38
C TYR A 20 -4.68 -9.69 -13.58
N SER A 21 -4.38 -9.80 -12.28
CA SER A 21 -4.93 -10.81 -11.39
C SER A 21 -6.09 -10.25 -10.55
N PRO A 22 -6.98 -11.10 -10.03
CA PRO A 22 -8.00 -10.65 -9.07
C PRO A 22 -7.36 -10.02 -7.82
N PRO A 23 -8.00 -9.05 -7.18
CA PRO A 23 -7.51 -8.47 -5.94
C PRO A 23 -7.39 -9.55 -4.85
N PRO A 24 -6.38 -9.46 -3.97
CA PRO A 24 -6.18 -10.43 -2.90
C PRO A 24 -7.34 -10.40 -1.88
N PRO A 25 -7.56 -11.48 -1.13
CA PRO A 25 -8.60 -11.53 -0.10
C PRO A 25 -8.29 -10.55 1.05
N PRO A 26 -9.29 -10.13 1.85
CA PRO A 26 -9.11 -9.10 2.87
C PRO A 26 -8.05 -9.40 3.94
N ASP A 27 -7.85 -10.68 4.27
CA ASP A 27 -6.87 -11.15 5.25
C ASP A 27 -5.42 -11.13 4.75
N TYR A 28 -5.21 -10.94 3.45
CA TYR A 28 -3.89 -10.83 2.84
C TYR A 28 -3.06 -9.69 3.46
N PHE A 29 -3.65 -8.51 3.64
CA PHE A 29 -2.96 -7.35 4.21
C PHE A 29 -2.78 -7.46 5.73
N LEU A 30 -3.73 -8.07 6.43
CA LEU A 30 -3.68 -8.26 7.89
C LEU A 30 -2.41 -9.01 8.32
N ASN A 31 -2.00 -10.01 7.53
CA ASN A 31 -0.83 -10.83 7.82
C ASN A 31 0.49 -10.25 7.27
N ARG A 32 0.45 -9.07 6.64
CA ARG A 32 1.57 -8.48 5.89
C ARG A 32 1.75 -6.99 6.18
N MET A 33 1.38 -6.53 7.37
CA MET A 33 1.48 -5.11 7.73
C MET A 33 2.93 -4.62 7.74
N ILE A 34 3.16 -3.45 7.14
CA ILE A 34 4.40 -2.70 7.28
C ILE A 34 4.20 -1.61 8.33
N LEU A 35 5.04 -1.59 9.35
CA LEU A 35 5.00 -0.57 10.41
C LEU A 35 6.06 0.50 10.14
N SER A 36 5.64 1.77 10.16
CA SER A 36 6.55 2.92 10.04
C SER A 36 6.30 3.93 11.17
N ALA A 37 7.33 4.71 11.50
CA ALA A 37 7.31 5.65 12.60
C ALA A 37 6.64 7.00 12.26
N ARG A 38 6.64 7.40 10.98
CA ARG A 38 6.08 8.68 10.53
C ARG A 38 4.90 8.44 9.61
N ASN A 39 3.84 9.23 9.76
CA ASN A 39 2.66 9.13 8.92
C ASN A 39 2.99 9.39 7.44
N GLU A 40 3.91 10.31 7.13
CA GLU A 40 4.35 10.56 5.75
C GLU A 40 4.92 9.30 5.07
N ASP A 41 5.65 8.47 5.82
CA ASP A 41 6.18 7.21 5.31
C ASP A 41 5.06 6.16 5.17
N VAL A 42 4.08 6.15 6.10
CA VAL A 42 2.89 5.29 6.01
C VAL A 42 2.08 5.63 4.75
N ASP A 43 1.88 6.91 4.49
CA ASP A 43 1.13 7.41 3.34
C ASP A 43 1.83 7.08 2.01
N ASP A 44 3.15 7.30 1.90
CA ASP A 44 3.93 6.93 0.72
C ASP A 44 3.89 5.41 0.45
N ILE A 45 4.06 4.59 1.50
CA ILE A 45 3.99 3.12 1.38
C ILE A 45 2.60 2.67 0.92
N ASN A 46 1.54 3.18 1.56
CA ASN A 46 0.17 2.81 1.23
C ASN A 46 -0.17 3.20 -0.22
N GLN A 47 0.19 4.41 -0.65
CA GLN A 47 -0.07 4.85 -2.02
C GLN A 47 0.63 3.96 -3.05
N ARG A 48 1.92 3.65 -2.85
CA ARG A 48 2.67 2.77 -3.77
C ARG A 48 2.09 1.37 -3.91
N ILE A 49 1.40 0.88 -2.88
CA ILE A 49 0.73 -0.42 -2.93
C ILE A 49 -0.66 -0.30 -3.55
N LEU A 50 -1.41 0.76 -3.24
CA LEU A 50 -2.68 1.07 -3.90
C LEU A 50 -2.51 1.19 -5.43
N ASP A 51 -1.44 1.86 -5.89
CA ASP A 51 -1.13 2.04 -7.32
C ASP A 51 -0.86 0.72 -8.07
N ARG A 52 -0.54 -0.36 -7.35
CA ARG A 52 -0.31 -1.70 -7.92
C ARG A 52 -1.58 -2.54 -7.98
N LEU A 53 -2.64 -2.14 -7.26
CA LEU A 53 -3.87 -2.91 -7.22
C LEU A 53 -4.62 -2.81 -8.56
N PRO A 54 -5.23 -3.93 -9.02
CA PRO A 54 -6.09 -3.91 -10.18
C PRO A 54 -7.37 -3.11 -9.89
N GLY A 55 -7.92 -2.44 -10.90
CA GLY A 55 -9.22 -1.77 -10.82
C GLY A 55 -9.18 -0.28 -11.11
N THR A 56 -10.21 0.44 -10.65
CA THR A 56 -10.34 1.89 -10.81
C THR A 56 -10.27 2.56 -9.43
N GLU A 57 -9.40 3.56 -9.31
CA GLU A 57 -9.27 4.35 -8.10
C GLU A 57 -10.61 5.00 -7.73
N SER A 58 -10.94 4.95 -6.45
CA SER A 58 -12.09 5.65 -5.87
C SER A 58 -11.59 6.61 -4.81
N VAL A 59 -11.83 7.90 -5.02
CA VAL A 59 -11.39 8.96 -4.11
C VAL A 59 -12.57 9.42 -3.25
N PHE A 60 -12.38 9.41 -1.93
CA PHE A 60 -13.37 9.87 -0.96
C PHE A 60 -12.84 11.11 -0.25
N HIS A 61 -13.52 12.24 -0.41
CA HIS A 61 -13.16 13.48 0.25
C HIS A 61 -13.88 13.57 1.61
N SER A 62 -13.15 13.98 2.65
CA SER A 62 -13.75 14.30 3.94
C SER A 62 -14.66 15.52 3.80
N VAL A 63 -15.68 15.59 4.67
CA VAL A 63 -16.58 16.74 4.78
C VAL A 63 -16.31 17.39 6.13
N ASP A 64 -15.21 18.14 6.19
CA ASP A 64 -14.76 18.80 7.41
C ASP A 64 -15.37 20.22 7.49
N SER A 65 -15.82 20.60 8.68
CA SER A 65 -16.26 21.96 9.00
C SER A 65 -15.49 22.50 10.19
N VAL A 66 -15.17 23.80 10.14
CA VAL A 66 -14.58 24.54 11.26
C VAL A 66 -15.66 25.46 11.79
N ILE A 67 -16.03 25.29 13.06
CA ILE A 67 -16.99 26.16 13.78
C ILE A 67 -16.24 27.31 14.42
#